data_AF-A0A532AUS8-F1
#
_entry.id   AF-A0A532AUS8-F1
#
_cell.length_a   1.000
_cell.length_b   1.000
_cell.length_c   1.000
_cell.angle_alpha   90.00
_cell.angle_beta   90.00
_cell.angle_gamma   90.00
#
_symmetry.space_group_name_H-M   'P 1'
#
loop_
_entity.id
_entity.type
_entity.pdbx_description
1 polymer ?
#
loop_
_entity_poly.entity_id
_entity_poly.type
_entity_poly.pdbx_seq_one_letter_code
_entity_poly.pdbx_strand_id
1 'polypeptide(L)'
;MSQNHSSSPAVSSSFSMVKVIHYTVVALLLLGGLYYLWLKPPSLNPMADPRAAEALALVQTHRALGYPTILQAMTEHVRSMSDRHRVARLGEWRVKLVEGDMYEIRVQLRDQGVTGQWFEREFIWHANLAVKKVNAASLPADGVTPKEPDSEPSGMPAPPMPLGSPGY
;
A
#
# COMPACT_ATOMS: atom_id res chain seq x y z
N MET A 1 -49.73 30.71 70.15
CA MET A 1 -48.37 30.99 69.66
C MET A 1 -48.03 30.01 68.55
N SER A 2 -47.20 30.46 67.61
CA SER A 2 -47.05 30.12 66.19
C SER A 2 -46.89 28.66 65.75
N GLN A 3 -47.48 28.39 64.59
CA GLN A 3 -47.15 27.28 63.69
C GLN A 3 -45.71 27.47 63.16
N ASN A 4 -44.87 26.45 63.25
CA ASN A 4 -43.58 26.39 62.55
C ASN A 4 -43.60 25.16 61.63
N HIS A 5 -44.00 25.37 60.37
CA HIS A 5 -43.72 24.43 59.30
C HIS A 5 -42.30 24.70 58.81
N SER A 6 -41.38 23.81 59.16
CA SER A 6 -40.01 23.83 58.64
C SER A 6 -40.01 23.35 57.20
N SER A 7 -39.79 24.27 56.26
CA SER A 7 -39.50 23.97 54.86
C SER A 7 -38.22 23.14 54.75
N SER A 8 -38.32 21.94 54.16
CA SER A 8 -37.16 21.12 53.82
C SER A 8 -36.47 21.67 52.56
N PRO A 9 -35.12 21.70 52.50
CA PRO A 9 -34.41 22.18 51.32
C PRO A 9 -34.35 21.08 50.25
N ALA A 10 -34.88 21.37 49.06
CA ALA A 10 -34.60 20.57 47.87
C ALA A 10 -33.19 20.93 47.37
N VAL A 11 -32.22 20.04 47.53
CA VAL A 11 -30.90 20.20 46.91
C VAL A 11 -30.44 18.87 46.30
N SER A 12 -29.91 19.02 45.07
CA SER A 12 -28.92 18.15 44.42
C SER A 12 -29.42 17.12 43.40
N SER A 13 -29.94 17.60 42.26
CA SER A 13 -30.10 16.81 41.02
C SER A 13 -28.87 16.82 40.09
N SER A 14 -27.78 17.50 40.47
CA SER A 14 -26.57 17.68 39.63
C SER A 14 -25.82 16.36 39.34
N PHE A 15 -25.71 15.46 40.31
CA PHE A 15 -24.97 14.19 40.14
C PHE A 15 -25.64 13.19 39.18
N SER A 16 -26.97 13.27 39.03
CA SER A 16 -27.73 12.43 38.10
C SER A 16 -27.51 12.87 36.66
N MET A 17 -27.51 14.18 36.42
CA MET A 17 -27.39 14.76 35.08
C MET A 17 -26.03 14.48 34.45
N VAL A 18 -24.94 14.54 35.23
CA VAL A 18 -23.59 14.21 34.76
C VAL A 18 -23.49 12.74 34.34
N LYS A 19 -24.10 11.81 35.10
CA LYS A 19 -24.12 10.38 34.74
C LYS A 19 -24.90 10.13 33.45
N VAL A 20 -26.05 10.78 33.27
CA VAL A 20 -26.86 10.66 32.05
C VAL A 20 -26.09 11.16 30.83
N ILE A 21 -25.44 12.32 30.93
CA ILE A 21 -24.60 12.87 29.85
C ILE A 21 -23.44 11.92 29.56
N HIS A 22 -22.76 11.40 30.59
CA HIS A 22 -21.63 10.50 30.42
C HIS A 22 -22.03 9.23 29.65
N TYR A 23 -23.11 8.55 30.05
CA TYR A 23 -23.58 7.36 29.34
C TYR A 23 -24.03 7.67 27.92
N THR A 24 -24.63 8.84 27.69
CA THR A 24 -25.04 9.27 26.34
C THR A 24 -23.82 9.48 25.44
N VAL A 25 -22.77 10.14 25.93
CA VAL A 25 -21.52 10.34 25.19
C VAL A 25 -20.81 9.02 24.93
N VAL A 26 -20.73 8.14 25.93
CA VAL A 26 -20.13 6.79 25.76
C VAL A 26 -20.91 5.98 24.74
N ALA A 27 -22.25 6.00 24.78
CA ALA A 27 -23.08 5.31 23.81
C ALA A 27 -22.87 5.85 22.39
N LEU A 28 -22.78 7.17 22.22
CA LEU A 28 -22.49 7.79 20.92
C LEU A 28 -21.08 7.45 20.41
N LEU A 29 -20.07 7.42 21.28
CA LEU A 29 -18.73 7.00 20.91
C LEU A 29 -18.67 5.52 20.52
N LEU A 30 -19.39 4.66 21.24
CA LEU A 30 -19.50 3.25 20.90
C LEU A 30 -20.24 3.06 19.56
N LEU A 31 -21.39 3.71 19.36
CA LEU A 31 -22.11 3.67 18.09
C LEU A 31 -21.26 4.21 16.94
N GLY A 32 -20.61 5.36 17.13
CA GLY A 32 -19.74 5.97 16.14
C GLY A 32 -18.54 5.09 15.80
N GLY A 33 -17.92 4.48 16.80
CA GLY A 33 -16.81 3.53 16.63
C GLY A 33 -17.26 2.25 15.90
N LEU A 34 -18.43 1.70 16.25
CA LEU A 34 -18.98 0.50 15.62
C LEU A 34 -19.41 0.78 14.18
N TYR A 35 -20.02 1.93 13.93
CA TYR A 35 -20.40 2.39 12.59
C TYR A 35 -19.16 2.66 11.73
N TYR A 36 -18.12 3.27 12.30
CA TYR A 36 -16.83 3.47 11.65
C TYR A 36 -16.14 2.14 11.29
N LEU A 37 -16.20 1.15 12.18
CA LEU A 37 -15.73 -0.21 11.91
C LEU A 37 -16.52 -0.87 10.76
N TRP A 38 -17.84 -0.66 10.69
CA TRP A 38 -18.70 -1.24 9.67
C TRP A 38 -18.53 -0.59 8.28
N LEU A 39 -18.24 0.71 8.24
CA LEU A 39 -17.97 1.46 7.00
C LEU A 39 -16.55 1.28 6.46
N LYS A 40 -15.61 0.75 7.25
CA LYS A 40 -14.24 0.51 6.78
C LYS A 40 -14.28 -0.61 5.72
N PRO A 41 -13.88 -0.34 4.47
CA PRO A 41 -13.77 -1.41 3.48
C PRO A 41 -12.79 -2.48 4.00
N PRO A 42 -13.15 -3.78 3.99
CA PRO A 42 -12.33 -4.87 4.52
C PRO A 42 -10.93 -5.02 3.88
N SER A 43 -10.63 -4.25 2.83
CA SER A 43 -9.45 -4.37 1.98
C SER A 43 -8.15 -3.78 2.56
N LEU A 44 -8.11 -3.40 3.85
CA LEU A 44 -6.94 -2.75 4.47
C LEU A 44 -6.34 -3.54 5.66
N ASN A 45 -6.72 -4.81 5.86
CA ASN A 45 -6.07 -5.66 6.85
C ASN A 45 -5.16 -6.71 6.17
N PRO A 46 -3.83 -6.53 6.14
CA PRO A 46 -2.90 -7.55 5.67
C PRO A 46 -2.91 -8.82 6.56
N MET A 47 -3.46 -8.73 7.77
CA MET A 47 -3.66 -9.90 8.66
C MET A 47 -4.94 -10.68 8.35
N ALA A 48 -5.85 -10.13 7.53
CA ALA A 48 -7.12 -10.76 7.15
C ALA A 48 -7.04 -11.52 5.82
N ASP A 49 -6.06 -11.25 4.96
CA ASP A 49 -5.84 -11.96 3.70
C ASP A 49 -4.38 -12.44 3.58
N PRO A 50 -4.08 -13.72 3.92
CA PRO A 50 -2.75 -14.31 3.77
C PRO A 50 -2.18 -14.20 2.35
N ARG A 51 -3.04 -14.23 1.33
CA ARG A 51 -2.63 -14.14 -0.07
C ARG A 51 -2.21 -12.71 -0.43
N ALA A 52 -2.86 -11.70 0.13
CA ALA A 52 -2.43 -10.31 -0.03
C ALA A 52 -1.04 -10.06 0.58
N ALA A 53 -0.76 -10.66 1.74
CA ALA A 53 0.57 -10.61 2.36
C ALA A 53 1.63 -11.33 1.51
N GLU A 54 1.29 -12.49 0.95
CA GLU A 54 2.16 -13.21 0.02
C GLU A 54 2.44 -12.39 -1.24
N ALA A 55 1.43 -11.74 -1.82
CA ALA A 55 1.57 -10.89 -3.00
C ALA A 55 2.48 -9.69 -2.73
N LEU A 56 2.34 -9.07 -1.55
CA LEU A 56 3.23 -7.99 -1.12
C LEU A 56 4.66 -8.48 -0.97
N ALA A 57 4.85 -9.62 -0.30
CA ALA A 57 6.17 -10.22 -0.12
C ALA A 57 6.81 -10.58 -1.47
N LEU A 58 6.00 -11.07 -2.41
CA LEU A 58 6.45 -11.39 -3.77
C LEU A 58 7.02 -10.15 -4.46
N VAL A 59 6.32 -9.00 -4.40
CA VAL A 59 6.84 -7.74 -4.96
C VAL A 59 8.06 -7.23 -4.22
N GLN A 60 8.02 -7.20 -2.88
CA GLN A 60 9.11 -6.65 -2.07
C GLN A 60 10.43 -7.43 -2.23
N THR A 61 10.34 -8.75 -2.40
CA THR A 61 11.49 -9.65 -2.58
C THR A 61 11.84 -9.90 -4.05
N HIS A 62 11.04 -9.38 -4.99
CA HIS A 62 11.34 -9.48 -6.41
C HIS A 62 12.64 -8.76 -6.73
N ARG A 63 13.38 -9.30 -7.71
CA ARG A 63 14.64 -8.70 -8.16
C ARG A 63 14.40 -7.29 -8.69
N ALA A 64 15.31 -6.36 -8.41
CA ALA A 64 15.28 -5.01 -8.96
C ALA A 64 16.47 -4.75 -9.88
N LEU A 65 16.36 -3.73 -10.72
CA LEU A 65 17.48 -3.21 -11.51
C LEU A 65 18.52 -2.58 -10.58
N GLY A 66 19.74 -3.10 -10.61
CA GLY A 66 20.85 -2.60 -9.78
C GLY A 66 20.78 -2.97 -8.30
N TYR A 67 19.73 -3.65 -7.84
CA TYR A 67 19.55 -4.05 -6.45
C TYR A 67 19.03 -5.48 -6.31
N PRO A 68 19.36 -6.19 -5.21
CA PRO A 68 18.86 -7.52 -4.95
C PRO A 68 17.33 -7.60 -4.92
N THR A 69 16.65 -6.61 -4.32
CA THR A 69 15.19 -6.58 -4.20
C THR A 69 14.59 -5.20 -4.48
N ILE A 70 13.31 -5.17 -4.88
CA ILE A 70 12.56 -3.91 -5.05
C ILE A 70 12.52 -3.11 -3.75
N LEU A 71 12.27 -3.77 -2.61
CA LEU A 71 12.26 -3.07 -1.32
C LEU A 71 13.60 -2.40 -1.03
N GLN A 72 14.71 -3.07 -1.34
CA GLN A 72 16.05 -2.53 -1.17
C GLN A 72 16.30 -1.36 -2.13
N ALA A 73 15.89 -1.46 -3.39
CA ALA A 73 16.02 -0.38 -4.36
C ALA A 73 15.29 0.90 -3.89
N MET A 74 14.07 0.76 -3.38
CA MET A 74 13.27 1.90 -2.92
C MET A 74 13.85 2.53 -1.65
N THR A 75 14.34 1.70 -0.72
CA THR A 75 14.95 2.16 0.53
C THR A 75 16.28 2.86 0.28
N GLU A 76 17.10 2.30 -0.60
CA GLU A 76 18.38 2.91 -0.98
C GLU A 76 18.17 4.21 -1.76
N HIS A 77 17.12 4.29 -2.59
CA HIS A 77 16.75 5.55 -3.22
C HIS A 77 16.49 6.66 -2.19
N VAL A 78 15.69 6.37 -1.16
CA VAL A 78 15.40 7.31 -0.07
C VAL A 78 16.68 7.69 0.68
N ARG A 79 17.54 6.72 0.99
CA ARG A 79 18.85 6.96 1.63
C ARG A 79 19.72 7.87 0.77
N SER A 80 19.87 7.57 -0.51
CA SER A 80 20.70 8.33 -1.45
C SER A 80 20.23 9.78 -1.61
N MET A 81 18.93 10.05 -1.43
CA MET A 81 18.39 11.40 -1.42
C MET A 81 18.74 12.15 -0.14
N SER A 82 18.66 11.47 1.00
CA SER A 82 19.10 12.02 2.30
C SER A 82 20.58 12.40 2.29
N ASP A 83 21.45 11.55 1.74
CA ASP A 83 22.90 11.83 1.64
C ASP A 83 23.20 13.07 0.79
N ARG A 84 22.30 13.37 -0.16
CA ARG A 84 22.37 14.57 -1.01
C ARG A 84 21.66 15.78 -0.39
N HIS A 85 21.35 15.74 0.90
CA HIS A 85 20.61 16.78 1.64
C HIS A 85 19.24 17.09 1.03
N ARG A 86 18.57 16.08 0.44
CA ARG A 86 17.22 16.21 -0.13
C ARG A 86 16.25 15.26 0.58
N VAL A 87 14.99 15.68 0.65
CA VAL A 87 13.97 14.89 1.33
C VAL A 87 13.32 13.92 0.34
N ALA A 88 13.29 12.64 0.69
CA ALA A 88 12.46 11.64 0.05
C ALA A 88 11.67 10.87 1.10
N ARG A 89 10.42 10.50 0.79
CA ARG A 89 9.54 9.75 1.67
C ARG A 89 8.84 8.66 0.88
N LEU A 90 9.05 7.42 1.31
CA LEU A 90 8.27 6.28 0.84
C LEU A 90 6.98 6.21 1.65
N GLY A 91 5.85 6.18 0.95
CA GLY A 91 4.53 6.03 1.51
C GLY A 91 4.22 4.58 1.92
N GLU A 92 2.96 4.36 2.27
CA GLU A 92 2.46 3.04 2.64
C GLU A 92 2.35 2.12 1.41
N TRP A 93 2.69 0.85 1.62
CA TRP A 93 2.43 -0.22 0.65
C TRP A 93 0.97 -0.64 0.74
N ARG A 94 0.25 -0.54 -0.36
CA ARG A 94 -1.16 -0.94 -0.48
C ARG A 94 -1.29 -2.13 -1.40
N VAL A 95 -2.16 -3.06 -1.04
CA VAL A 95 -2.44 -4.26 -1.82
C VAL A 95 -3.93 -4.30 -2.14
N LYS A 96 -4.27 -4.58 -3.39
CA LYS A 96 -5.64 -4.71 -3.86
C LYS A 96 -5.78 -5.96 -4.71
N LEU A 97 -6.76 -6.80 -4.41
CA LEU A 97 -7.10 -7.92 -5.29
C LEU A 97 -7.69 -7.36 -6.59
N VAL A 98 -7.15 -7.80 -7.73
CA VAL A 98 -7.68 -7.44 -9.06
C VAL A 98 -8.64 -8.51 -9.52
N GLU A 99 -8.15 -9.74 -9.68
CA GLU A 99 -8.95 -10.87 -10.16
C GLU A 99 -8.23 -12.20 -9.87
N GLY A 100 -8.94 -13.20 -9.33
CA GLY A 100 -8.39 -14.54 -9.07
C GLY A 100 -7.15 -14.51 -8.17
N ASP A 101 -6.00 -14.87 -8.73
CA ASP A 101 -4.69 -14.86 -8.06
C ASP A 101 -3.83 -13.63 -8.42
N MET A 102 -4.42 -12.62 -9.06
CA MET A 102 -3.77 -11.37 -9.45
C MET A 102 -4.03 -10.27 -8.41
N TYR A 103 -2.95 -9.73 -7.87
CA TYR A 103 -2.95 -8.64 -6.90
C TYR A 103 -2.21 -7.42 -7.44
N GLU A 104 -2.73 -6.24 -7.17
CA GLU A 104 -2.09 -4.97 -7.45
C GLU A 104 -1.45 -4.42 -6.18
N ILE A 105 -0.15 -4.13 -6.26
CA ILE A 105 0.63 -3.55 -5.18
C ILE A 105 0.98 -2.13 -5.58
N ARG A 106 0.66 -1.17 -4.71
CA ARG A 106 0.91 0.27 -4.93
C ARG A 106 1.75 0.84 -3.81
N VAL A 107 2.68 1.72 -4.15
CA VAL A 107 3.39 2.55 -3.17
C VAL A 107 3.64 3.93 -3.78
N GLN A 108 3.47 4.97 -2.95
CA GLN A 108 3.75 6.34 -3.33
C GLN A 108 5.16 6.72 -2.87
N LEU A 109 5.93 7.37 -3.71
CA LEU A 109 7.22 7.96 -3.35
C LEU A 109 7.13 9.45 -3.60
N ARG A 110 7.45 10.24 -2.58
CA ARG A 110 7.54 11.68 -2.68
C ARG A 110 8.98 12.10 -2.54
N ASP A 111 9.54 12.73 -3.56
CA ASP A 111 10.93 13.18 -3.60
C ASP A 111 11.03 14.70 -3.84
N GLN A 112 12.08 15.31 -3.32
CA GLN A 112 12.38 16.72 -3.54
C GLN A 112 13.42 16.85 -4.65
N GLY A 113 13.08 17.54 -5.73
CA GLY A 113 13.99 17.83 -6.83
C GLY A 113 15.10 18.81 -6.48
N VAL A 114 16.03 18.98 -7.40
CA VAL A 114 17.22 19.85 -7.23
C VAL A 114 16.81 21.32 -7.05
N THR A 115 15.72 21.75 -7.69
CA THR A 115 15.16 23.11 -7.59
C THR A 115 14.23 23.29 -6.38
N GLY A 116 14.10 22.28 -5.52
CA GLY A 116 13.20 22.30 -4.37
C GLY A 116 11.74 21.96 -4.68
N GLN A 117 11.42 21.64 -5.95
CA GLN A 117 10.09 21.16 -6.34
C GLN A 117 9.81 19.78 -5.75
N TRP A 118 8.55 19.51 -5.40
CA TRP A 118 8.12 18.19 -4.94
C TRP A 118 7.59 17.36 -6.10
N PHE A 119 8.09 16.13 -6.23
CA PHE A 119 7.55 15.15 -7.17
C PHE A 119 6.91 14.03 -6.40
N GLU A 120 5.74 13.62 -6.86
CA GLU A 120 5.04 12.43 -6.37
C GLU A 120 5.01 11.40 -7.49
N ARG A 121 5.45 10.18 -7.17
CA ARG A 121 5.53 9.07 -8.12
C ARG A 121 4.79 7.89 -7.53
N GLU A 122 3.86 7.36 -8.31
CA GLU A 122 3.15 6.16 -7.94
C GLU A 122 3.75 4.95 -8.65
N PHE A 123 4.17 3.98 -7.83
CA PHE A 123 4.69 2.72 -8.30
C PHE A 123 3.58 1.68 -8.17
N ILE A 124 3.27 1.01 -9.28
CA ILE A 124 2.21 0.01 -9.36
C ILE A 124 2.83 -1.26 -9.94
N TRP A 125 2.60 -2.37 -9.26
CA TRP A 125 2.96 -3.70 -9.75
C TRP A 125 1.75 -4.62 -9.74
N HIS A 126 1.69 -5.53 -10.69
CA HIS A 126 0.77 -6.65 -10.70
C HIS A 126 1.53 -7.93 -10.34
N ALA A 127 1.14 -8.55 -9.23
CA ALA A 127 1.66 -9.81 -8.73
C ALA A 127 0.67 -10.93 -9.02
N ASN A 128 1.07 -11.91 -9.82
CA ASN A 128 0.31 -13.12 -10.03
C ASN A 128 0.86 -14.22 -9.11
N LEU A 129 0.07 -14.63 -8.12
CA LEU A 129 0.46 -15.65 -7.15
C LEU A 129 0.55 -17.05 -7.76
N ALA A 130 -0.29 -17.38 -8.74
CA ALA A 130 -0.31 -18.70 -9.36
C ALA A 130 0.99 -19.02 -10.10
N VAL A 131 1.56 -18.02 -10.79
CA VAL A 131 2.83 -18.17 -11.53
C VAL A 131 4.03 -17.52 -10.83
N LYS A 132 3.84 -16.95 -9.64
CA LYS A 132 4.86 -16.20 -8.87
C LYS A 132 5.59 -15.14 -9.70
N LYS A 133 4.84 -14.40 -10.50
CA LYS A 133 5.36 -13.38 -11.42
C LYS A 133 4.97 -11.97 -10.97
N VAL A 134 5.87 -11.02 -11.15
CA VAL A 134 5.66 -9.60 -10.84
C VAL A 134 5.87 -8.79 -12.12
N ASN A 135 4.86 -8.02 -12.51
CA ASN A 135 4.92 -7.14 -13.67
C ASN A 135 4.81 -5.68 -13.22
N ALA A 136 5.57 -4.80 -13.84
CA ALA A 136 5.39 -3.37 -13.68
C ALA A 136 4.10 -2.91 -14.38
N ALA A 137 3.26 -2.16 -13.67
CA ALA A 137 2.01 -1.59 -14.18
C ALA A 137 2.03 -0.06 -14.24
N SER A 138 3.10 0.58 -13.76
CA SER A 138 3.34 2.02 -13.93
C SER A 138 4.74 2.32 -14.47
N LEU A 139 4.90 3.47 -15.13
CA LEU A 139 6.20 3.90 -15.68
C LEU A 139 7.32 3.94 -14.62
N PRO A 140 7.10 4.48 -13.40
CA PRO A 140 8.13 4.41 -12.36
C PRO A 140 8.50 2.98 -11.97
N ALA A 141 7.54 2.06 -11.94
CA ALA A 141 7.77 0.65 -11.62
C ALA A 141 8.56 -0.07 -12.73
N ASP A 142 8.35 0.27 -14.00
CA ASP A 142 9.12 -0.28 -15.14
C ASP A 142 10.60 0.08 -15.03
N GLY A 143 10.91 1.28 -14.52
CA GLY A 143 12.29 1.73 -14.30
C GLY A 143 13.05 1.00 -13.18
N VAL A 144 12.36 0.23 -12.33
CA VAL A 144 12.95 -0.52 -11.20
C VAL A 144 12.85 -2.03 -11.41
N THR A 145 11.84 -2.49 -12.13
CA THR A 145 11.59 -3.92 -12.36
C THR A 145 12.41 -4.39 -13.55
N PRO A 146 13.21 -5.46 -13.42
CA PRO A 146 13.89 -6.05 -14.56
C PRO A 146 12.85 -6.49 -15.58
N LYS A 147 13.05 -6.13 -16.85
CA LYS A 147 12.31 -6.75 -17.94
C LYS A 147 12.74 -8.20 -17.96
N GLU A 148 11.78 -9.12 -17.86
CA GLU A 148 12.10 -10.52 -18.13
C GLU A 148 12.75 -10.57 -19.50
N PRO A 149 13.88 -11.28 -19.67
CA PRO A 149 14.35 -11.57 -21.01
C PRO A 149 13.19 -12.24 -21.71
N ASP A 150 12.76 -11.68 -22.84
CA ASP A 150 11.86 -12.38 -23.74
C ASP A 150 12.44 -13.79 -23.85
N SER A 151 11.68 -14.79 -23.44
CA SER A 151 11.98 -16.16 -23.81
C SER A 151 11.73 -16.24 -25.31
N GLU A 152 12.59 -15.60 -26.11
CA GLU A 152 12.79 -15.99 -27.48
C GLU A 152 13.09 -17.49 -27.40
N PRO A 153 12.29 -18.35 -28.03
CA PRO A 153 12.64 -19.74 -28.14
C PRO A 153 13.99 -19.78 -28.84
N SER A 154 15.04 -20.02 -28.07
CA SER A 154 16.36 -20.40 -28.57
C SER A 154 16.17 -21.68 -29.37
N GLY A 155 15.99 -21.55 -30.68
CA GLY A 155 15.77 -22.71 -31.54
C GLY A 155 14.88 -22.48 -32.76
N MET A 156 15.06 -21.41 -33.54
CA MET A 156 14.84 -21.54 -34.98
C MET A 156 16.21 -21.82 -35.62
N PRO A 157 16.45 -23.04 -36.14
CA PRO A 157 17.65 -23.29 -36.92
C PRO A 157 17.61 -22.35 -38.13
N ALA A 158 18.71 -21.65 -38.36
CA ALA A 158 18.85 -20.78 -39.53
C ALA A 158 18.48 -21.57 -40.80
N PRO A 159 17.66 -21.01 -41.71
CA PRO A 159 17.39 -21.69 -42.97
C PRO A 159 18.71 -21.93 -43.71
N PRO A 160 18.93 -23.13 -44.28
CA PRO A 160 20.16 -23.43 -44.99
C PRO A 160 20.33 -22.44 -46.15
N MET A 161 21.44 -21.73 -46.19
CA MET A 161 21.77 -20.83 -47.29
C MET A 161 21.80 -21.61 -48.60
N PRO A 162 21.17 -21.13 -49.68
CA PRO A 162 21.27 -21.78 -50.98
C PRO A 162 22.70 -21.61 -51.49
N LEU A 163 23.43 -22.73 -51.57
CA LEU A 163 24.75 -22.82 -52.16
C LEU A 163 24.60 -22.48 -53.65
N GLY A 164 25.10 -21.31 -54.05
CA GLY A 164 25.07 -20.86 -55.44
C GLY A 164 25.77 -21.86 -56.36
N SER A 165 25.06 -22.27 -57.40
CA SER A 165 25.57 -23.16 -58.45
C SER A 165 26.79 -22.56 -59.15
N PRO A 166 27.87 -23.33 -59.42
CA PRO A 166 28.95 -22.88 -60.27
C PRO A 166 28.46 -22.92 -61.74
N GLY A 167 28.46 -21.76 -62.38
CA GLY A 167 28.18 -21.64 -63.81
C GLY A 167 29.25 -22.33 -64.65
N TYR A 168 28.80 -23.03 -65.69
CA TYR A 168 29.58 -23.41 -66.86
C TYR A 168 29.52 -22.31 -67.91
#